data_AF-A0A1Y3G769-F1
#
_entry.id   AF-A0A1Y3G769-F1
#
_cell.length_a   1.000
_cell.length_b   1.000
_cell.length_c   1.000
_cell.angle_alpha   90.00
_cell.angle_beta   90.00
_cell.angle_gamma   90.00
#
_symmetry.space_group_name_H-M   'P 1'
#
loop_
_entity.id
_entity.type
_entity.pdbx_description
1 polymer ?
#
loop_
_entity_poly.entity_id
_entity_poly.type
_entity_poly.pdbx_seq_one_letter_code
_entity_poly.pdbx_strand_id
1 'polypeptide(L)'
;MGMEYISYNGVAAGITNQKLALIGLAHKALREKKGIKLPPLVMFDPQSREPRPRVDFASVFDVRYICYVLNAFSIPVKYGPDDDYQEVDSSACFWEGAERFGETKILGDMALYGLTCQLTRAFILNDTIEEIATIISDGIFQDRDIKHVIQMRVEKDWEDYSHSVLSPVKYEDNLLAPSAILSKAKNKFGYLLSSALILCDENNMPYSKEEIRTIAKKDFNIYLYWKSDFINIREYDTLTLSLIDFSLSLKATFFVGTCKSTFSCFAAFEKYCKERHDTLNHFIYNGQTPELEERFDNGTSTDSRIATKNFFGRKCLMPRHEKEIALPVRLSAHISNIGDFHTQSSVASFPESTPVVVGYFENTARFRIEGFELHINPENLRIRYKAVLLNGRISDWVANGVYCGTRGEGMPLVGFAIEIAGPESLELDCVYAAQFSSGEIVTEVKNGEMCRSTSGIEKLISMQVSFRKKKFKNS
;
A
#
# COMPACT_ATOMS: atom_id res chain seq x y z
N MET A 1 -7.54 -20.16 -34.81
CA MET A 1 -8.48 -19.10 -34.41
C MET A 1 -7.64 -17.89 -34.00
N GLY A 2 -7.92 -16.71 -34.56
CA GLY A 2 -7.20 -15.49 -34.16
C GLY A 2 -7.51 -15.13 -32.71
N MET A 3 -6.55 -14.50 -32.02
CA MET A 3 -6.78 -14.00 -30.66
C MET A 3 -7.73 -12.81 -30.69
N GLU A 4 -8.78 -12.86 -29.88
CA GLU A 4 -9.74 -11.77 -29.70
C GLU A 4 -9.18 -10.73 -28.73
N TYR A 5 -9.47 -9.45 -28.98
CA TYR A 5 -9.02 -8.32 -28.15
C TYR A 5 -10.23 -7.64 -27.50
N ILE A 6 -10.12 -7.24 -26.24
CA ILE A 6 -11.15 -6.49 -25.51
C ILE A 6 -10.68 -5.08 -25.16
N SER A 7 -11.62 -4.14 -25.07
CA SER A 7 -11.38 -2.78 -24.57
C SER A 7 -12.69 -2.10 -24.20
N TYR A 8 -12.63 -0.87 -23.70
CA TYR A 8 -13.79 -0.03 -23.40
C TYR A 8 -13.60 1.38 -23.94
N ASN A 9 -14.68 2.09 -24.26
CA ASN A 9 -14.63 3.43 -24.88
C ASN A 9 -14.53 4.59 -23.88
N GLY A 10 -13.56 4.49 -22.97
CA GLY A 10 -13.27 5.46 -21.91
C GLY A 10 -14.09 5.28 -20.63
N VAL A 11 -13.58 5.85 -19.54
CA VAL A 11 -14.21 5.82 -18.21
C VAL A 11 -14.53 7.25 -17.80
N ALA A 12 -15.79 7.49 -17.47
CA ALA A 12 -16.36 8.79 -17.19
C ALA A 12 -16.01 9.31 -15.77
N ALA A 13 -14.73 9.27 -15.39
CA ALA A 13 -14.25 9.60 -14.05
C ALA A 13 -12.79 10.11 -14.05
N GLY A 14 -12.31 10.57 -12.88
CA GLY A 14 -10.93 11.04 -12.71
C GLY A 14 -9.86 9.98 -13.02
N ILE A 15 -8.64 10.43 -13.27
CA ILE A 15 -7.55 9.58 -13.81
C ILE A 15 -7.26 8.32 -13.00
N THR A 16 -7.35 8.36 -11.67
CA THR A 16 -7.12 7.17 -10.84
C THR A 16 -8.19 6.10 -11.04
N ASN A 17 -9.44 6.49 -11.29
CA ASN A 17 -10.50 5.53 -11.62
C ASN A 17 -10.27 4.92 -13.01
N GLN A 18 -9.72 5.69 -13.96
CA GLN A 18 -9.35 5.17 -15.28
C GLN A 18 -8.17 4.19 -15.19
N LYS A 19 -7.17 4.46 -14.33
CA LYS A 19 -6.09 3.50 -14.01
C LYS A 19 -6.64 2.20 -13.42
N LEU A 20 -7.57 2.28 -12.47
CA LEU A 20 -8.25 1.10 -11.90
C LEU A 20 -9.02 0.33 -12.97
N ALA A 21 -9.74 1.01 -13.85
CA ALA A 21 -10.45 0.33 -14.94
C ALA A 21 -9.50 -0.43 -15.88
N LEU A 22 -8.31 0.11 -16.19
CA LEU A 22 -7.31 -0.63 -16.97
C LEU A 22 -6.80 -1.86 -16.21
N ILE A 23 -6.62 -1.77 -14.89
CA ILE A 23 -6.27 -2.92 -14.05
C ILE A 23 -7.37 -3.99 -14.14
N GLY A 24 -8.64 -3.63 -14.01
CA GLY A 24 -9.73 -4.59 -14.13
C GLY A 24 -9.84 -5.19 -15.53
N LEU A 25 -9.63 -4.40 -16.59
CA LEU A 25 -9.55 -4.91 -17.96
C LEU A 25 -8.42 -5.92 -18.11
N ALA A 26 -7.27 -5.68 -17.48
CA ALA A 26 -6.14 -6.61 -17.49
C ALA A 26 -6.45 -7.94 -16.81
N HIS A 27 -7.12 -7.93 -15.66
CA HIS A 27 -7.54 -9.15 -14.97
C HIS A 27 -8.62 -9.92 -15.74
N LYS A 28 -9.58 -9.21 -16.34
CA LYS A 28 -10.57 -9.82 -17.25
C LYS A 28 -9.89 -10.48 -18.46
N ALA A 29 -8.97 -9.79 -19.11
CA ALA A 29 -8.22 -10.31 -20.26
C ALA A 29 -7.41 -11.56 -19.88
N LEU A 30 -6.75 -11.55 -18.72
CA LEU A 30 -6.03 -12.70 -18.19
C LEU A 30 -6.94 -13.92 -17.97
N ARG A 31 -8.09 -13.72 -17.32
CA ARG A 31 -9.06 -14.80 -17.06
C ARG A 31 -9.66 -15.38 -18.34
N GLU A 32 -9.94 -14.52 -19.32
CA GLU A 32 -10.60 -14.90 -20.57
C GLU A 32 -9.62 -15.26 -21.69
N LYS A 33 -8.31 -15.18 -21.42
CA LYS A 33 -7.23 -15.43 -22.39
C LYS A 33 -7.38 -14.58 -23.67
N LYS A 34 -7.73 -13.31 -23.49
CA LYS A 34 -7.90 -12.33 -24.56
C LYS A 34 -6.75 -11.32 -24.57
N GLY A 35 -6.54 -10.68 -25.71
CA GLY A 35 -5.69 -9.50 -25.81
C GLY A 35 -6.42 -8.24 -25.33
N ILE A 36 -5.68 -7.15 -25.16
CA ILE A 36 -6.22 -5.83 -24.81
C ILE A 36 -5.92 -4.85 -25.94
N LYS A 37 -6.92 -4.09 -26.37
CA LYS A 37 -6.65 -2.80 -27.02
C LYS A 37 -6.61 -1.73 -25.92
N LEU A 38 -5.55 -0.93 -25.84
CA LEU A 38 -5.48 0.13 -24.83
C LEU A 38 -6.65 1.10 -25.01
N PRO A 39 -7.46 1.33 -23.97
CA PRO A 39 -8.63 2.19 -24.05
C PRO A 39 -8.20 3.67 -24.07
N PRO A 40 -8.97 4.56 -24.72
CA PRO A 40 -8.71 5.99 -24.64
C PRO A 40 -8.91 6.51 -23.21
N LEU A 41 -8.22 7.59 -22.87
CA LEU A 41 -8.42 8.33 -21.63
C LEU A 41 -9.46 9.43 -21.82
N VAL A 42 -10.25 9.68 -20.79
CA VAL A 42 -11.29 10.71 -20.79
C VAL A 42 -10.80 11.94 -20.05
N MET A 43 -10.94 13.10 -20.67
CA MET A 43 -10.78 14.39 -20.00
C MET A 43 -12.05 14.66 -19.19
N PHE A 44 -12.01 14.29 -17.92
CA PHE A 44 -13.18 14.37 -17.04
C PHE A 44 -13.25 15.73 -16.34
N ASP A 45 -14.38 16.41 -16.54
CA ASP A 45 -14.80 17.56 -15.76
C ASP A 45 -16.20 17.26 -15.20
N PRO A 46 -16.38 17.23 -13.86
CA PRO A 46 -17.67 16.94 -13.23
C PRO A 46 -18.75 18.01 -13.51
N GLN A 47 -18.36 19.23 -13.86
CA GLN A 47 -19.28 20.33 -14.15
C GLN A 47 -19.65 20.44 -15.64
N SER A 48 -18.84 19.86 -16.52
CA SER A 48 -19.07 19.92 -17.96
C SER A 48 -20.27 19.06 -18.38
N ARG A 49 -21.18 19.69 -19.13
CA ARG A 49 -22.34 19.03 -19.78
C ARG A 49 -22.05 18.59 -21.22
N GLU A 50 -20.87 18.91 -21.74
CA GLU A 50 -20.46 18.57 -23.10
C GLU A 50 -19.93 17.13 -23.23
N PRO A 51 -19.92 16.56 -24.45
CA PRO A 51 -19.29 15.27 -24.67
C PRO A 51 -17.81 15.33 -24.25
N ARG A 52 -17.44 14.44 -23.34
CA ARG A 52 -16.12 14.44 -22.72
C ARG A 52 -15.05 14.09 -23.77
N PRO A 53 -14.09 14.99 -24.04
CA PRO A 53 -13.02 14.71 -24.99
C PRO A 53 -12.23 13.47 -24.56
N ARG A 54 -11.76 12.72 -25.56
CA ARG A 54 -10.96 11.52 -25.38
C ARG A 54 -9.60 11.74 -26.01
N VAL A 55 -8.56 11.28 -25.32
CA VAL A 55 -7.19 11.30 -25.84
C VAL A 55 -6.66 9.88 -25.90
N ASP A 56 -5.74 9.66 -26.83
CA ASP A 56 -5.07 8.37 -26.94
C ASP A 56 -4.26 8.08 -25.67
N PHE A 57 -4.27 6.84 -25.21
CA PHE A 57 -3.52 6.43 -24.03
C PHE A 57 -2.02 6.71 -24.19
N ALA A 58 -1.48 6.50 -25.39
CA ALA A 58 -0.08 6.77 -25.71
C ALA A 58 0.30 8.26 -25.73
N SER A 59 -0.70 9.16 -25.79
CA SER A 59 -0.47 10.61 -25.65
C SER A 59 -0.22 11.05 -24.21
N VAL A 60 -0.37 10.14 -23.23
CA VAL A 60 -0.25 10.44 -21.80
C VAL A 60 0.79 9.56 -21.12
N PHE A 61 0.78 8.26 -21.40
CA PHE A 61 1.65 7.28 -20.76
C PHE A 61 2.61 6.64 -21.76
N ASP A 62 3.79 6.26 -21.28
CA ASP A 62 4.72 5.42 -22.02
C ASP A 62 4.19 3.98 -22.12
N VAL A 63 3.53 3.70 -23.25
CA VAL A 63 2.93 2.38 -23.52
C VAL A 63 3.94 1.25 -23.62
N ARG A 64 5.24 1.52 -23.81
CA ARG A 64 6.27 0.46 -23.93
C ARG A 64 6.32 -0.39 -22.67
N TYR A 65 6.27 0.24 -21.50
CA TYR A 65 6.32 -0.46 -20.21
C TYR A 65 5.02 -1.22 -19.91
N ILE A 66 3.87 -0.66 -20.29
CA ILE A 66 2.58 -1.33 -20.14
C ILE A 66 2.51 -2.56 -21.02
N CYS A 67 2.91 -2.44 -22.29
CA CYS A 67 3.03 -3.57 -23.21
C CYS A 67 4.00 -4.63 -22.66
N TYR A 68 5.16 -4.23 -22.15
CA TYR A 68 6.12 -5.15 -21.55
C TYR A 68 5.52 -5.94 -20.38
N VAL A 69 4.86 -5.26 -19.45
CA VAL A 69 4.22 -5.91 -18.29
C VAL A 69 3.09 -6.83 -18.73
N LEU A 70 2.13 -6.35 -19.52
CA LEU A 70 0.98 -7.16 -19.94
C LEU A 70 1.40 -8.41 -20.73
N ASN A 71 2.39 -8.28 -21.62
CA ASN A 71 2.95 -9.43 -22.33
C ASN A 71 3.62 -10.44 -21.38
N ALA A 72 4.29 -9.99 -20.31
CA ALA A 72 4.85 -10.90 -19.30
C ALA A 72 3.78 -11.72 -18.56
N PHE A 73 2.53 -11.22 -18.50
CA PHE A 73 1.37 -11.95 -18.00
C PHE A 73 0.59 -12.68 -19.10
N SER A 74 1.17 -12.84 -20.29
CA SER A 74 0.53 -13.48 -21.46
C SER A 74 -0.75 -12.76 -21.93
N ILE A 75 -0.77 -11.43 -21.84
CA ILE A 75 -1.85 -10.57 -22.33
C ILE A 75 -1.31 -9.73 -23.49
N PRO A 76 -1.57 -10.12 -24.75
CA PRO A 76 -1.11 -9.34 -25.90
C PRO A 76 -1.81 -7.99 -25.99
N VAL A 77 -1.07 -6.97 -26.41
CA VAL A 77 -1.55 -5.57 -26.40
C VAL A 77 -1.54 -4.98 -27.80
N LYS A 78 -2.62 -4.26 -28.11
CA LYS A 78 -2.81 -3.38 -29.26
C LYS A 78 -3.06 -1.95 -28.78
N TYR A 79 -2.65 -0.96 -29.55
CA TYR A 79 -2.82 0.45 -29.19
C TYR A 79 -2.89 1.37 -30.41
N GLY A 80 -3.04 0.82 -31.62
CA GLY A 80 -3.31 1.60 -32.81
C GLY A 80 -4.76 2.11 -32.82
N PRO A 81 -5.02 3.27 -33.46
CA PRO A 81 -6.36 3.84 -33.52
C PRO A 81 -7.37 2.91 -34.19
N ASP A 82 -6.94 2.23 -35.26
CA ASP A 82 -7.78 1.36 -36.11
C ASP A 82 -7.84 -0.11 -35.65
N ASP A 83 -7.26 -0.42 -34.49
CA ASP A 83 -7.29 -1.79 -33.98
C ASP A 83 -8.71 -2.21 -33.58
N ASP A 84 -9.17 -3.34 -34.12
CA ASP A 84 -10.46 -3.93 -33.78
C ASP A 84 -10.46 -4.58 -32.39
N TYR A 85 -11.60 -4.51 -31.70
CA TYR A 85 -11.80 -5.04 -30.35
C TYR A 85 -13.28 -5.28 -30.04
N GLN A 86 -13.53 -6.23 -29.14
CA GLN A 86 -14.82 -6.40 -28.49
C GLN A 86 -14.95 -5.38 -27.34
N GLU A 87 -15.96 -4.52 -27.41
CA GLU A 87 -16.24 -3.57 -26.32
C GLU A 87 -16.76 -4.29 -25.07
N VAL A 88 -16.26 -3.89 -23.90
CA VAL A 88 -16.68 -4.36 -22.58
C VAL A 88 -17.12 -3.20 -21.70
N ASP A 89 -17.92 -3.49 -20.67
CA ASP A 89 -18.43 -2.46 -19.76
C ASP A 89 -17.31 -1.85 -18.91
N SER A 90 -17.16 -0.52 -19.02
CA SER A 90 -16.08 0.22 -18.34
C SER A 90 -16.29 0.31 -16.83
N SER A 91 -17.54 0.30 -16.36
CA SER A 91 -17.87 0.32 -14.93
C SER A 91 -17.52 -1.01 -14.27
N ALA A 92 -17.81 -2.14 -14.93
CA ALA A 92 -17.41 -3.47 -14.49
C ALA A 92 -15.88 -3.58 -14.41
N CYS A 93 -15.16 -3.05 -15.40
CA CYS A 93 -13.70 -2.98 -15.35
C CYS A 93 -13.21 -2.13 -14.16
N PHE A 94 -13.82 -0.98 -13.89
CA PHE A 94 -13.49 -0.18 -12.72
C PHE A 94 -13.69 -0.95 -11.40
N TRP A 95 -14.85 -1.59 -11.22
CA TRP A 95 -15.15 -2.33 -10.00
C TRP A 95 -14.24 -3.55 -9.81
N GLU A 96 -13.96 -4.29 -10.88
CA GLU A 96 -12.98 -5.38 -10.85
C GLU A 96 -11.61 -4.84 -10.46
N GLY A 97 -11.16 -3.74 -11.08
CA GLY A 97 -9.91 -3.08 -10.73
C GLY A 97 -9.82 -2.64 -9.27
N ALA A 98 -10.89 -2.03 -8.74
CA ALA A 98 -10.98 -1.60 -7.35
C ALA A 98 -10.92 -2.78 -6.37
N GLU A 99 -11.53 -3.92 -6.71
CA GLU A 99 -11.45 -5.15 -5.93
C GLU A 99 -10.01 -5.71 -5.93
N ARG A 100 -9.38 -5.86 -7.10
CA ARG A 100 -7.99 -6.36 -7.22
C ARG A 100 -7.00 -5.45 -6.53
N PHE A 101 -7.25 -4.14 -6.55
CA PHE A 101 -6.51 -3.13 -5.78
C PHE A 101 -6.65 -3.39 -4.27
N GLY A 102 -7.87 -3.58 -3.77
CA GLY A 102 -8.14 -3.85 -2.35
C GLY A 102 -7.60 -5.20 -1.86
N GLU A 103 -7.49 -6.21 -2.72
CA GLU A 103 -6.92 -7.53 -2.41
C GLU A 103 -5.40 -7.47 -2.13
N THR A 104 -4.69 -6.48 -2.68
CA THR A 104 -3.22 -6.39 -2.52
C THR A 104 -2.77 -6.30 -1.07
N LYS A 105 -3.61 -5.74 -0.19
CA LYS A 105 -3.36 -5.69 1.26
C LYS A 105 -3.25 -7.06 1.92
N ILE A 106 -4.00 -8.04 1.40
CA ILE A 106 -4.03 -9.40 1.94
C ILE A 106 -2.72 -10.14 1.57
N LEU A 107 -2.19 -9.81 0.39
CA LEU A 107 -0.99 -10.44 -0.15
C LEU A 107 0.33 -9.80 0.35
N GLY A 108 0.28 -8.59 0.92
CA GLY A 108 1.47 -7.85 1.33
C GLY A 108 2.48 -7.69 0.19
N ASP A 109 3.78 -7.87 0.45
CA ASP A 109 4.84 -7.74 -0.56
C ASP A 109 4.67 -8.69 -1.75
N MET A 110 3.95 -9.81 -1.60
CA MET A 110 3.68 -10.69 -2.74
C MET A 110 2.83 -10.00 -3.81
N ALA A 111 2.02 -9.02 -3.42
CA ALA A 111 1.30 -8.18 -4.37
C ALA A 111 2.24 -7.48 -5.37
N LEU A 112 3.46 -7.10 -4.95
CA LEU A 112 4.42 -6.35 -5.79
C LEU A 112 4.80 -7.07 -7.09
N TYR A 113 4.72 -8.41 -7.09
CA TYR A 113 5.00 -9.26 -8.24
C TYR A 113 3.75 -9.58 -9.06
N GLY A 114 2.56 -9.35 -8.51
CA GLY A 114 1.28 -9.59 -9.18
C GLY A 114 0.98 -8.55 -10.25
N LEU A 115 0.06 -8.92 -11.15
CA LEU A 115 -0.37 -8.09 -12.28
C LEU A 115 -0.76 -6.67 -11.85
N THR A 116 -1.52 -6.51 -10.77
CA THR A 116 -1.99 -5.20 -10.29
C THR A 116 -0.83 -4.24 -9.97
N CYS A 117 0.15 -4.65 -9.17
CA CYS A 117 1.27 -3.78 -8.80
C CYS A 117 2.27 -3.59 -9.96
N GLN A 118 2.50 -4.62 -10.78
CA GLN A 118 3.37 -4.51 -11.95
C GLN A 118 2.80 -3.52 -12.97
N LEU A 119 1.50 -3.61 -13.26
CA LEU A 119 0.82 -2.68 -14.16
C LEU A 119 0.76 -1.28 -13.56
N THR A 120 0.51 -1.15 -12.25
CA THR A 120 0.52 0.14 -11.56
C THR A 120 1.89 0.83 -11.66
N ARG A 121 2.98 0.07 -11.55
CA ARG A 121 4.34 0.58 -11.75
C ARG A 121 4.60 1.03 -13.19
N ALA A 122 3.91 0.42 -14.16
CA ALA A 122 4.04 0.75 -15.57
C ALA A 122 3.29 2.03 -15.97
N PHE A 123 2.53 2.68 -15.07
CA PHE A 123 2.03 4.04 -15.27
C PHE A 123 3.17 5.07 -15.19
N ILE A 124 3.95 5.12 -16.26
CA ILE A 124 5.02 6.09 -16.49
C ILE A 124 4.47 7.14 -17.45
N LEU A 125 4.53 8.40 -17.05
CA LEU A 125 4.12 9.51 -17.91
C LEU A 125 5.06 9.61 -19.12
N ASN A 126 4.56 10.16 -20.22
CA ASN A 126 5.43 10.51 -21.33
C ASN A 126 6.39 11.66 -20.96
N ASP A 127 7.44 11.82 -21.77
CA ASP A 127 8.51 12.77 -21.49
C ASP A 127 7.99 14.22 -21.36
N THR A 128 7.02 14.62 -22.18
CA THR A 128 6.45 15.98 -22.16
C THR A 128 5.76 16.30 -20.84
N ILE A 129 4.88 15.41 -20.35
CA ILE A 129 4.14 15.65 -19.10
C ILE A 129 5.09 15.48 -17.90
N GLU A 130 6.02 14.52 -17.95
CA GLU A 130 7.00 14.32 -16.88
C GLU A 130 7.96 15.50 -16.74
N GLU A 131 8.37 16.14 -17.83
CA GLU A 131 9.20 17.36 -17.81
C GLU A 131 8.47 18.50 -17.09
N ILE A 132 7.21 18.75 -17.45
CA ILE A 132 6.36 19.77 -16.79
C ILE A 132 6.22 19.45 -15.29
N ALA A 133 5.88 18.21 -14.95
CA ALA A 133 5.72 17.79 -13.56
C ALA A 133 7.03 17.91 -12.76
N THR A 134 8.18 17.70 -13.40
CA THR A 134 9.51 17.82 -12.78
C THR A 134 9.88 19.26 -12.51
N ILE A 135 9.69 20.17 -13.48
CA ILE A 135 9.94 21.61 -13.28
C ILE A 135 9.12 22.15 -12.10
N ILE A 136 7.83 21.80 -12.04
CA ILE A 136 6.94 22.23 -10.95
C ILE A 136 7.38 21.62 -9.62
N SER A 137 7.71 20.33 -9.62
CA SER A 137 8.21 19.60 -8.46
C SER A 137 9.47 20.26 -7.89
N ASP A 138 10.45 20.61 -8.73
CA ASP A 138 11.70 21.21 -8.28
C ASP A 138 11.48 22.60 -7.65
N GLY A 139 10.63 23.43 -8.28
CA GLY A 139 10.24 24.72 -7.73
C GLY A 139 9.51 24.64 -6.38
N ILE A 140 8.82 23.53 -6.11
CA ILE A 140 8.08 23.29 -4.85
C ILE A 140 8.98 22.69 -3.78
N PHE A 141 9.60 21.55 -4.09
CA PHE A 141 10.27 20.70 -3.10
C PHE A 141 11.72 21.10 -2.89
N GLN A 142 12.42 21.57 -3.93
CA GLN A 142 13.84 21.95 -3.83
C GLN A 142 13.98 23.43 -3.52
N ASP A 143 13.42 24.31 -4.37
CA ASP A 143 13.64 25.75 -4.27
C ASP A 143 12.95 26.39 -3.06
N ARG A 144 11.76 25.89 -2.69
CA ARG A 144 10.95 26.41 -1.58
C ARG A 144 10.92 25.51 -0.34
N ASP A 145 11.61 24.36 -0.36
CA ASP A 145 11.64 23.35 0.73
C ASP A 145 10.24 22.96 1.26
N ILE A 146 9.22 22.91 0.39
CA ILE A 146 7.84 22.59 0.80
C ILE A 146 7.68 21.07 0.93
N LYS A 147 7.76 20.54 2.16
CA LYS A 147 7.73 19.08 2.40
C LYS A 147 6.34 18.46 2.48
N HIS A 148 5.32 19.28 2.76
CA HIS A 148 3.96 18.83 3.05
C HIS A 148 3.06 19.06 1.84
N VAL A 149 2.37 18.01 1.42
CA VAL A 149 1.36 18.04 0.37
C VAL A 149 0.03 17.60 0.97
N ILE A 150 -0.99 18.45 0.89
CA ILE A 150 -2.32 18.22 1.45
C ILE A 150 -3.34 18.19 0.32
N GLN A 151 -3.86 17.02 0.02
CA GLN A 151 -5.00 16.86 -0.85
C GLN A 151 -6.27 17.25 -0.09
N MET A 152 -6.98 18.29 -0.54
CA MET A 152 -8.25 18.74 0.06
C MET A 152 -9.40 18.31 -0.85
N ARG A 153 -10.24 17.36 -0.39
CA ARG A 153 -11.56 17.12 -1.01
C ARG A 153 -12.60 18.03 -0.38
N VAL A 154 -12.78 19.21 -0.97
CA VAL A 154 -13.71 20.27 -0.50
C VAL A 154 -14.62 20.77 -1.62
N GLU A 155 -14.49 20.21 -2.82
CA GLU A 155 -15.21 20.63 -4.02
C GLU A 155 -16.70 20.27 -3.95
N LYS A 156 -17.54 20.96 -4.72
CA LYS A 156 -18.99 20.77 -4.64
C LYS A 156 -19.45 19.36 -5.02
N ASP A 157 -18.80 18.75 -6.02
CA ASP A 157 -19.04 17.36 -6.42
C ASP A 157 -18.69 16.37 -5.30
N TRP A 158 -17.73 16.71 -4.43
CA TRP A 158 -17.40 15.90 -3.27
C TRP A 158 -18.48 15.94 -2.19
N GLU A 159 -19.08 17.11 -1.98
CA GLU A 159 -20.21 17.26 -1.06
C GLU A 159 -21.38 16.38 -1.50
N ASP A 160 -21.73 16.45 -2.79
CA ASP A 160 -22.80 15.63 -3.39
C ASP A 160 -22.48 14.13 -3.29
N TYR A 161 -21.24 13.72 -3.60
CA TYR A 161 -20.78 12.34 -3.45
C TYR A 161 -20.86 11.87 -1.99
N SER A 162 -20.44 12.69 -1.03
CA SER A 162 -20.49 12.35 0.38
C SER A 162 -21.92 12.18 0.89
N HIS A 163 -22.89 12.95 0.38
CA HIS A 163 -24.28 12.81 0.79
C HIS A 163 -25.00 11.65 0.09
N SER A 164 -24.66 11.37 -1.16
CA SER A 164 -25.37 10.38 -1.99
C SER A 164 -24.78 8.96 -1.94
N VAL A 165 -23.47 8.84 -1.73
CA VAL A 165 -22.75 7.56 -1.82
C VAL A 165 -22.16 7.14 -0.47
N LEU A 166 -21.58 8.07 0.28
CA LEU A 166 -20.95 7.73 1.55
C LEU A 166 -22.00 7.63 2.66
N SER A 167 -22.13 6.44 3.24
CA SER A 167 -22.94 6.28 4.45
C SER A 167 -22.28 7.02 5.61
N PRO A 168 -23.03 7.84 6.37
CA PRO A 168 -22.47 8.50 7.56
C PRO A 168 -22.08 7.45 8.59
N VAL A 169 -20.84 7.51 9.05
CA VAL A 169 -20.32 6.63 10.09
C VAL A 169 -19.77 7.48 11.24
N LYS A 170 -19.94 7.01 12.49
CA LYS A 170 -19.56 7.79 13.68
C LYS A 170 -18.06 8.05 13.81
N TYR A 171 -17.23 7.27 13.11
CA TYR A 171 -15.78 7.29 13.23
C TYR A 171 -15.09 8.02 12.06
N GLU A 172 -15.84 8.61 11.13
CA GLU A 172 -15.30 9.42 10.04
C GLU A 172 -16.05 10.74 9.90
N ASP A 173 -15.34 11.77 9.46
CA ASP A 173 -15.92 13.00 8.94
C ASP A 173 -15.40 13.17 7.51
N ASN A 174 -16.30 13.22 6.54
CA ASN A 174 -15.97 13.28 5.11
C ASN A 174 -16.13 14.69 4.52
N LEU A 175 -16.62 15.66 5.31
CA LEU A 175 -16.96 17.02 4.90
C LEU A 175 -16.21 18.08 5.73
N LEU A 176 -14.94 17.82 6.05
CA LEU A 176 -14.12 18.78 6.78
C LEU A 176 -13.87 20.04 5.94
N ALA A 177 -14.08 21.20 6.55
CA ALA A 177 -13.63 22.48 6.01
C ALA A 177 -12.09 22.56 5.97
N PRO A 178 -11.50 23.39 5.08
CA PRO A 178 -10.05 23.58 5.01
C PRO A 178 -9.39 23.90 6.36
N SER A 179 -10.04 24.73 7.19
CA SER A 179 -9.54 25.09 8.53
C SER A 179 -9.43 23.89 9.47
N ALA A 180 -10.38 22.95 9.41
CA ALA A 180 -10.37 21.75 10.23
C ALA A 180 -9.25 20.78 9.78
N ILE A 181 -9.05 20.63 8.47
CA ILE A 181 -7.95 19.83 7.90
C ILE A 181 -6.59 20.43 8.34
N LEU A 182 -6.42 21.75 8.22
CA LEU A 182 -5.21 22.46 8.62
C LEU A 182 -4.94 22.37 10.12
N SER A 183 -5.99 22.48 10.95
CA SER A 183 -5.89 22.29 12.40
C SER A 183 -5.33 20.92 12.76
N LYS A 184 -5.89 19.85 12.16
CA LYS A 184 -5.39 18.48 12.35
C LYS A 184 -3.94 18.32 11.91
N ALA A 185 -3.60 18.88 10.75
CA ALA A 185 -2.22 18.87 10.24
C ALA A 185 -1.26 19.61 11.19
N LYS A 186 -1.68 20.75 11.73
CA LYS A 186 -0.88 21.51 12.69
C LYS A 186 -0.69 20.76 14.01
N ASN A 187 -1.73 20.10 14.50
CA ASN A 187 -1.63 19.25 15.70
C ASN A 187 -0.66 18.09 15.49
N LYS A 188 -0.65 17.47 14.30
CA LYS A 188 0.25 16.34 13.98
C LYS A 188 1.70 16.76 13.82
N PHE A 189 1.96 17.79 13.02
CA PHE A 189 3.31 18.14 12.56
C PHE A 189 3.95 19.27 13.38
N GLY A 190 3.16 20.02 14.15
CA GLY A 190 3.65 21.10 15.00
C GLY A 190 4.46 22.14 14.22
N TYR A 191 5.72 22.35 14.64
CA TYR A 191 6.62 23.30 14.01
C TYR A 191 7.17 22.83 12.64
N LEU A 192 7.09 21.53 12.33
CA LEU A 192 7.53 21.01 11.02
C LEU A 192 6.63 21.50 9.89
N LEU A 193 5.37 21.83 10.19
CA LEU A 193 4.43 22.41 9.23
C LEU A 193 4.50 23.94 9.26
N SER A 194 5.41 24.49 8.46
CA SER A 194 5.53 25.93 8.14
C SER A 194 4.93 26.28 6.78
N SER A 195 4.97 25.35 5.82
CA SER A 195 4.43 25.52 4.48
C SER A 195 3.83 24.21 3.96
N ALA A 196 2.84 24.32 3.09
CA ALA A 196 2.24 23.17 2.41
C ALA A 196 1.76 23.51 0.99
N LEU A 197 1.85 22.52 0.11
CA LEU A 197 1.18 22.51 -1.19
C LEU A 197 -0.22 21.92 -1.03
N ILE A 198 -1.23 22.59 -1.57
CA ILE A 198 -2.61 22.11 -1.60
C ILE A 198 -2.90 21.49 -2.97
N LEU A 199 -3.42 20.25 -2.95
CA LEU A 199 -3.93 19.57 -4.15
C LEU A 199 -5.46 19.51 -4.11
N CYS A 200 -6.08 20.05 -5.15
CA CYS A 200 -7.53 20.06 -5.33
C CYS A 200 -7.84 20.46 -6.79
N ASP A 201 -9.10 20.29 -7.20
CA ASP A 201 -9.59 20.93 -8.40
C ASP A 201 -9.82 22.43 -8.14
N GLU A 202 -8.83 23.24 -8.51
CA GLU A 202 -8.77 24.67 -8.20
C GLU A 202 -9.88 25.50 -8.83
N ASN A 203 -10.46 25.03 -9.94
CA ASN A 203 -11.57 25.71 -10.61
C ASN A 203 -12.91 25.44 -9.91
N ASN A 204 -12.98 24.37 -9.10
CA ASN A 204 -14.20 23.84 -8.52
C ASN A 204 -14.26 23.96 -6.98
N MET A 205 -13.36 24.75 -6.39
CA MET A 205 -13.37 25.04 -4.96
C MET A 205 -14.53 25.97 -4.57
N PRO A 206 -15.26 25.68 -3.47
CA PRO A 206 -16.30 26.57 -2.96
C PRO A 206 -15.72 27.75 -2.15
N TYR A 207 -14.42 27.74 -1.85
CA TYR A 207 -13.71 28.79 -1.13
C TYR A 207 -12.66 29.42 -2.04
N SER A 208 -12.39 30.72 -1.86
CA SER A 208 -11.26 31.34 -2.54
C SER A 208 -9.92 30.94 -1.89
N LYS A 209 -8.85 30.89 -2.70
CA LYS A 209 -7.49 30.60 -2.21
C LYS A 209 -7.03 31.60 -1.14
N GLU A 210 -7.37 32.87 -1.30
CA GLU A 210 -6.99 33.93 -0.36
C GLU A 210 -7.67 33.80 1.00
N GLU A 211 -8.93 33.36 1.04
CA GLU A 211 -9.62 33.04 2.30
C GLU A 211 -8.91 31.91 3.03
N ILE A 212 -8.57 30.82 2.33
CA ILE A 212 -7.87 29.68 2.92
C ILE A 212 -6.47 30.09 3.40
N ARG A 213 -5.72 30.88 2.60
CA ARG A 213 -4.41 31.42 2.98
C ARG A 213 -4.48 32.30 4.23
N THR A 214 -5.49 33.16 4.31
CA THR A 214 -5.69 34.06 5.45
C THR A 214 -5.90 33.26 6.73
N ILE A 215 -6.78 32.25 6.69
CA ILE A 215 -7.02 31.35 7.82
C ILE A 215 -5.75 30.58 8.19
N ALA A 216 -5.09 29.97 7.19
CA ALA A 216 -3.87 29.19 7.40
C ALA A 216 -2.76 30.01 8.07
N LYS A 217 -2.57 31.24 7.63
CA LYS A 217 -1.53 32.12 8.16
C LYS A 217 -1.88 32.65 9.54
N LYS A 218 -3.11 33.14 9.74
CA LYS A 218 -3.56 33.75 10.98
C LYS A 218 -3.67 32.74 12.12
N ASP A 219 -4.29 31.61 11.87
CA ASP A 219 -4.71 30.68 12.93
C ASP A 219 -3.66 29.58 13.16
N PHE A 220 -2.87 29.24 12.14
CA PHE A 220 -1.92 28.11 12.21
C PHE A 220 -0.47 28.48 11.85
N ASN A 221 -0.22 29.71 11.39
CA ASN A 221 1.07 30.17 10.89
C ASN A 221 1.64 29.27 9.76
N ILE A 222 0.79 28.85 8.83
CA ILE A 222 1.15 28.01 7.67
C ILE A 222 1.05 28.83 6.38
N TYR A 223 2.08 28.75 5.53
CA TYR A 223 2.06 29.30 4.18
C TYR A 223 1.55 28.26 3.18
N LEU A 224 0.49 28.60 2.44
CA LEU A 224 -0.14 27.68 1.49
C LEU A 224 0.11 28.06 0.03
N TYR A 225 0.41 27.04 -0.75
CA TYR A 225 0.69 27.13 -2.17
C TYR A 225 -0.23 26.20 -2.97
N TRP A 226 -0.53 26.58 -4.20
CA TRP A 226 -1.22 25.79 -5.21
C TRP A 226 -0.34 25.71 -6.46
N LYS A 227 -0.58 24.74 -7.34
CA LYS A 227 0.16 24.64 -8.62
C LYS A 227 0.03 25.92 -9.45
N SER A 228 -1.09 26.63 -9.36
CA SER A 228 -1.28 27.94 -10.03
C SER A 228 -0.31 29.04 -9.57
N ASP A 229 0.38 28.87 -8.44
CA ASP A 229 1.41 29.82 -8.00
C ASP A 229 2.74 29.63 -8.72
N PHE A 230 2.86 28.58 -9.52
CA PHE A 230 4.07 28.18 -10.24
C PHE A 230 3.86 28.15 -11.75
N ILE A 231 2.65 27.83 -12.20
CA ILE A 231 2.29 27.73 -13.62
C ILE A 231 0.96 28.42 -13.93
N ASN A 232 0.81 28.84 -15.18
CA ASN A 232 -0.48 29.28 -15.70
C ASN A 232 -1.36 28.07 -16.03
N ILE A 233 -2.17 27.63 -15.08
CA ILE A 233 -3.03 26.44 -15.24
C ILE A 233 -4.03 26.53 -16.40
N ARG A 234 -4.28 27.72 -16.96
CA ARG A 234 -5.18 27.91 -18.13
C ARG A 234 -4.58 27.42 -19.44
N GLU A 235 -3.28 27.18 -19.49
CA GLU A 235 -2.56 26.67 -20.67
C GLU A 235 -2.63 25.14 -20.77
N TYR A 236 -3.16 24.47 -19.75
CA TYR A 236 -3.20 23.02 -19.65
C TYR A 236 -4.63 22.54 -19.49
N ASP A 237 -4.90 21.34 -20.01
CA ASP A 237 -6.20 20.70 -19.84
C ASP A 237 -6.33 20.00 -18.48
N THR A 238 -7.58 19.68 -18.11
CA THR A 238 -7.92 19.08 -16.81
C THR A 238 -7.22 17.74 -16.54
N LEU A 239 -6.98 16.92 -17.58
CA LEU A 239 -6.29 15.64 -17.41
C LEU A 239 -4.81 15.89 -17.11
N THR A 240 -4.15 16.77 -17.86
CA THR A 240 -2.76 17.18 -17.60
C THR A 240 -2.60 17.76 -16.20
N LEU A 241 -3.49 18.66 -15.77
CA LEU A 241 -3.47 19.23 -14.43
C LEU A 241 -3.63 18.17 -13.32
N SER A 242 -4.53 17.21 -13.53
CA SER A 242 -4.75 16.09 -12.59
C SER A 242 -3.53 15.17 -12.49
N LEU A 243 -2.83 14.95 -13.61
CA LEU A 243 -1.60 14.15 -13.64
C LEU A 243 -0.45 14.85 -12.94
N ILE A 244 -0.33 16.18 -13.09
CA ILE A 244 0.65 16.98 -12.35
C ILE A 244 0.39 16.87 -10.84
N ASP A 245 -0.85 17.09 -10.38
CA ASP A 245 -1.20 16.93 -8.97
C ASP A 245 -0.86 15.52 -8.45
N PHE A 246 -1.16 14.49 -9.26
CA PHE A 246 -0.86 13.11 -8.90
C PHE A 246 0.67 12.88 -8.81
N SER A 247 1.46 13.36 -9.75
CA SER A 247 2.93 13.28 -9.70
C SER A 247 3.52 14.00 -8.50
N LEU A 248 3.00 15.17 -8.15
CA LEU A 248 3.41 15.91 -6.95
C LEU A 248 3.09 15.14 -5.66
N SER A 249 1.96 14.43 -5.62
CA SER A 249 1.60 13.58 -4.48
C SER A 249 2.58 12.43 -4.26
N LEU A 250 3.13 11.83 -5.33
CA LEU A 250 4.11 10.75 -5.23
C LEU A 250 5.46 11.25 -4.72
N LYS A 251 5.86 12.48 -5.08
CA LYS A 251 7.14 13.11 -4.70
C LYS A 251 7.10 13.74 -3.29
N ALA A 252 5.94 13.85 -2.67
CA ALA A 252 5.76 14.44 -1.35
C ALA A 252 6.53 13.69 -0.25
N THR A 253 7.18 14.43 0.66
CA THR A 253 7.77 13.85 1.88
C THR A 253 6.68 13.47 2.88
N PHE A 254 5.73 14.37 3.11
CA PHE A 254 4.53 14.13 3.91
C PHE A 254 3.31 14.35 3.04
N PHE A 255 2.50 13.31 2.85
CA PHE A 255 1.26 13.39 2.08
C PHE A 255 0.05 13.24 3.00
N VAL A 256 -0.92 14.14 2.87
CA VAL A 256 -2.15 14.15 3.66
C VAL A 256 -3.34 14.08 2.70
N GLY A 257 -4.27 13.16 2.92
CA GLY A 257 -5.49 13.04 2.13
C GLY A 257 -6.65 12.43 2.92
N THR A 258 -7.73 12.04 2.25
CA THR A 258 -8.82 11.25 2.84
C THR A 258 -8.77 9.82 2.35
N CYS A 259 -9.09 8.83 3.20
CA CYS A 259 -9.20 7.43 2.75
C CYS A 259 -10.42 7.17 1.86
N LYS A 260 -11.33 8.14 1.69
CA LYS A 260 -12.46 8.02 0.75
C LYS A 260 -12.12 8.42 -0.67
N SER A 261 -11.04 9.17 -0.87
CA SER A 261 -10.63 9.64 -2.19
C SER A 261 -9.82 8.55 -2.88
N THR A 262 -10.31 8.07 -4.03
CA THR A 262 -9.51 7.15 -4.86
C THR A 262 -8.17 7.78 -5.23
N PHE A 263 -8.12 9.11 -5.42
CA PHE A 263 -6.87 9.82 -5.69
C PHE A 263 -5.84 9.59 -4.57
N SER A 264 -6.25 9.87 -3.33
CA SER A 264 -5.34 9.83 -2.17
C SER A 264 -4.95 8.40 -1.80
N CYS A 265 -5.88 7.46 -1.93
CA CYS A 265 -5.62 6.04 -1.78
C CYS A 265 -4.65 5.52 -2.86
N PHE A 266 -4.89 5.85 -4.12
CA PHE A 266 -4.07 5.36 -5.22
C PHE A 266 -2.69 6.03 -5.26
N ALA A 267 -2.55 7.28 -4.79
CA ALA A 267 -1.24 7.91 -4.61
C ALA A 267 -0.36 7.13 -3.64
N ALA A 268 -0.91 6.74 -2.48
CA ALA A 268 -0.20 5.90 -1.51
C ALA A 268 0.17 4.52 -2.11
N PHE A 269 -0.73 3.93 -2.89
CA PHE A 269 -0.53 2.61 -3.48
C PHE A 269 0.46 2.60 -4.64
N GLU A 270 0.41 3.60 -5.52
CA GLU A 270 1.34 3.71 -6.63
C GLU A 270 2.76 4.00 -6.12
N LYS A 271 2.89 4.79 -5.04
CA LYS A 271 4.16 4.98 -4.33
C LYS A 271 4.70 3.65 -3.79
N TYR A 272 3.90 2.87 -3.07
CA TYR A 272 4.24 1.50 -2.64
C TYR A 272 4.70 0.62 -3.81
N CYS A 273 3.98 0.63 -4.94
CA CYS A 273 4.33 -0.17 -6.11
C CYS A 273 5.67 0.24 -6.73
N LYS A 274 5.94 1.56 -6.81
CA LYS A 274 7.16 2.13 -7.40
C LYS A 274 8.37 1.95 -6.50
N GLU A 275 8.23 2.25 -5.22
CA GLU A 275 9.31 2.20 -4.22
C GLU A 275 9.61 0.78 -3.72
N ARG A 276 8.65 -0.14 -3.85
CA ARG A 276 8.76 -1.56 -3.42
C ARG A 276 9.00 -1.73 -1.92
N HIS A 277 8.58 -0.75 -1.13
CA HIS A 277 8.49 -0.81 0.31
C HIS A 277 7.23 -0.07 0.76
N ASP A 278 6.84 -0.26 2.03
CA ASP A 278 5.66 0.40 2.60
C ASP A 278 5.74 1.91 2.44
N THR A 279 4.57 2.50 2.19
CA THR A 279 4.45 3.95 2.01
C THR A 279 4.53 4.64 3.35
N LEU A 280 5.62 5.37 3.57
CA LEU A 280 5.86 6.13 4.79
C LEU A 280 5.25 7.53 4.71
N ASN A 281 4.95 8.14 5.87
CA ASN A 281 4.55 9.55 5.98
C ASN A 281 3.27 9.90 5.19
N HIS A 282 2.36 8.95 5.03
CA HIS A 282 1.04 9.19 4.45
C HIS A 282 -0.01 9.22 5.55
N PHE A 283 -0.84 10.26 5.57
CA PHE A 283 -1.79 10.51 6.65
C PHE A 283 -3.21 10.72 6.12
N ILE A 284 -4.19 10.42 6.96
CA ILE A 284 -5.60 10.72 6.72
C ILE A 284 -6.14 11.78 7.68
N TYR A 285 -7.02 12.65 7.15
CA TYR A 285 -7.69 13.67 7.96
C TYR A 285 -9.13 13.30 8.34
N ASN A 286 -9.73 12.32 7.66
CA ASN A 286 -11.17 12.02 7.77
C ASN A 286 -11.54 11.12 8.95
N GLY A 287 -10.61 10.72 9.80
CA GLY A 287 -10.93 10.08 11.09
C GLY A 287 -11.38 11.09 12.14
N GLN A 288 -11.75 10.63 13.35
CA GLN A 288 -12.32 11.50 14.40
C GLN A 288 -11.28 12.14 15.32
N THR A 289 -10.01 11.74 15.24
CA THR A 289 -8.96 12.27 16.11
C THR A 289 -8.71 13.77 15.84
N PRO A 290 -8.30 14.55 16.87
CA PRO A 290 -7.92 15.95 16.70
C PRO A 290 -6.63 16.17 15.88
N GLU A 291 -5.83 15.14 15.68
CA GLU A 291 -4.64 15.15 14.81
C GLU A 291 -4.84 14.21 13.60
N LEU A 292 -3.98 14.33 12.59
CA LEU A 292 -3.95 13.40 11.47
C LEU A 292 -3.52 11.99 11.91
N GLU A 293 -4.14 10.97 11.32
CA GLU A 293 -3.81 9.58 11.58
C GLU A 293 -2.92 9.03 10.46
N GLU A 294 -1.87 8.29 10.82
CA GLU A 294 -0.95 7.69 9.83
C GLU A 294 -1.58 6.45 9.18
N ARG A 295 -1.32 6.26 7.88
CA ARG A 295 -1.77 5.09 7.13
C ARG A 295 -0.73 3.98 7.13
N PHE A 296 -1.18 2.74 7.27
CA PHE A 296 -0.34 1.53 7.25
C PHE A 296 -0.78 0.50 6.19
N ASP A 297 -1.80 0.81 5.40
CA ASP A 297 -2.44 -0.10 4.45
C ASP A 297 -1.97 0.08 2.99
N ASN A 298 -0.93 0.89 2.78
CA ASN A 298 -0.43 1.27 1.46
C ASN A 298 -1.54 1.83 0.53
N GLY A 299 -2.57 2.46 1.10
CA GLY A 299 -3.65 3.10 0.34
C GLY A 299 -4.86 2.21 0.02
N THR A 300 -4.79 0.91 0.29
CA THR A 300 -5.73 -0.10 -0.24
C THR A 300 -7.13 -0.11 0.42
N SER A 301 -7.31 0.57 1.55
CA SER A 301 -8.57 0.63 2.28
C SER A 301 -9.22 2.00 2.22
N THR A 302 -10.55 1.97 2.13
CA THR A 302 -11.40 3.16 2.25
C THR A 302 -12.06 3.28 3.63
N ASP A 303 -11.77 2.37 4.57
CA ASP A 303 -12.20 2.46 5.96
C ASP A 303 -11.05 3.00 6.81
N SER A 304 -11.22 4.18 7.39
CA SER A 304 -10.22 4.86 8.23
C SER A 304 -9.70 3.96 9.35
N ARG A 305 -10.56 3.14 9.96
CA ARG A 305 -10.14 2.24 11.03
C ARG A 305 -9.19 1.19 10.50
N ILE A 306 -9.39 0.69 9.28
CA ILE A 306 -8.49 -0.30 8.66
C ILE A 306 -7.21 0.38 8.16
N ALA A 307 -7.33 1.56 7.55
CA ALA A 307 -6.21 2.30 7.00
C ALA A 307 -5.18 2.71 8.07
N THR A 308 -5.66 3.06 9.26
CA THR A 308 -4.83 3.54 10.40
C THR A 308 -4.43 2.43 11.36
N LYS A 309 -5.02 1.26 11.18
CA LYS A 309 -4.71 0.09 11.97
C LYS A 309 -3.33 -0.42 11.59
N ASN A 310 -2.43 -0.44 12.57
CA ASN A 310 -1.12 -1.10 12.47
C ASN A 310 -1.25 -2.65 12.51
N PHE A 311 -2.31 -3.18 11.91
CA PHE A 311 -2.56 -4.60 11.70
C PHE A 311 -1.63 -5.13 10.59
N PHE A 312 -1.24 -4.30 9.63
CA PHE A 312 -0.43 -4.66 8.45
C PHE A 312 1.05 -4.29 8.58
N GLY A 313 1.42 -3.42 9.52
CA GLY A 313 2.82 -3.10 9.74
C GLY A 313 3.52 -4.32 10.28
N ARG A 314 4.51 -4.83 9.53
CA ARG A 314 5.50 -5.80 10.01
C ARG A 314 6.39 -5.15 11.07
N LYS A 315 5.79 -4.67 12.17
CA LYS A 315 6.51 -4.07 13.27
C LYS A 315 7.49 -5.12 13.77
N CYS A 316 8.77 -4.87 13.54
CA CYS A 316 9.80 -5.80 13.94
C CYS A 316 9.80 -5.90 15.47
N LEU A 317 9.79 -7.13 15.97
CA LEU A 317 9.99 -7.45 17.38
C LEU A 317 11.47 -7.32 17.76
N MET A 318 12.36 -7.48 16.79
CA MET A 318 13.81 -7.32 16.92
C MET A 318 14.34 -6.31 15.92
N PRO A 319 15.29 -5.43 16.30
CA PRO A 319 15.98 -4.58 15.34
C PRO A 319 16.73 -5.44 14.32
N ARG A 320 16.92 -4.90 13.11
CA ARG A 320 17.80 -5.53 12.12
C ARG A 320 19.22 -5.67 12.66
N HIS A 321 19.90 -6.72 12.22
CA HIS A 321 21.26 -7.01 12.66
C HIS A 321 22.19 -7.14 11.46
N GLU A 322 23.41 -6.60 11.59
CA GLU A 322 24.46 -6.57 10.52
C GLU A 322 24.85 -7.95 9.93
N LYS A 323 24.45 -9.04 10.59
CA LYS A 323 24.81 -10.42 10.21
C LYS A 323 23.64 -11.16 9.58
N GLU A 324 22.48 -10.52 9.47
CA GLU A 324 21.31 -11.12 8.86
C GLU A 324 21.59 -11.49 7.42
N ILE A 325 21.16 -12.69 7.03
CA ILE A 325 21.27 -13.18 5.67
C ILE A 325 19.89 -13.18 5.01
N ALA A 326 19.87 -12.80 3.75
CA ALA A 326 18.67 -12.87 2.93
C ALA A 326 18.45 -14.32 2.47
N LEU A 327 17.66 -15.07 3.25
CA LEU A 327 17.11 -16.35 2.82
C LEU A 327 15.66 -16.15 2.39
N PRO A 328 15.22 -16.72 1.27
CA PRO A 328 13.80 -16.85 0.96
C PRO A 328 13.10 -17.73 2.00
N VAL A 329 12.22 -17.14 2.79
CA VAL A 329 11.53 -17.74 3.92
C VAL A 329 10.09 -17.28 3.82
N ARG A 330 9.14 -18.20 3.79
CA ARG A 330 7.74 -17.93 4.01
C ARG A 330 7.36 -18.42 5.39
N LEU A 331 6.64 -17.58 6.13
CA LEU A 331 6.04 -17.91 7.42
C LEU A 331 4.54 -17.71 7.30
N SER A 332 3.80 -18.80 7.39
CA SER A 332 2.34 -18.81 7.40
C SER A 332 1.85 -19.06 8.81
N ALA A 333 0.79 -18.40 9.26
CA ALA A 333 0.18 -18.65 10.56
C ALA A 333 -1.34 -18.51 10.51
N HIS A 334 -2.04 -19.36 11.25
CA HIS A 334 -3.48 -19.21 11.48
C HIS A 334 -3.71 -18.31 12.69
N ILE A 335 -4.49 -17.24 12.49
CA ILE A 335 -4.82 -16.28 13.55
C ILE A 335 -6.30 -16.41 13.91
N SER A 336 -6.60 -16.70 15.19
CA SER A 336 -7.97 -16.79 15.69
C SER A 336 -8.80 -15.56 15.32
N ASN A 337 -10.02 -15.78 14.84
CA ASN A 337 -10.96 -14.73 14.38
C ASN A 337 -10.53 -13.95 13.12
N ILE A 338 -9.44 -14.36 12.45
CA ILE A 338 -8.99 -13.75 11.19
C ILE A 338 -8.87 -14.81 10.09
N GLY A 339 -8.18 -15.92 10.36
CA GLY A 339 -7.86 -16.95 9.37
C GLY A 339 -6.36 -17.06 9.09
N ASP A 340 -6.02 -17.65 7.95
CA ASP A 340 -4.63 -17.88 7.57
C ASP A 340 -3.96 -16.60 7.04
N PHE A 341 -2.79 -16.29 7.56
CA PHE A 341 -1.92 -15.19 7.14
C PHE A 341 -0.57 -15.74 6.68
N HIS A 342 0.09 -15.04 5.76
CA HIS A 342 1.44 -15.40 5.33
C HIS A 342 2.32 -14.15 5.18
N THR A 343 3.57 -14.27 5.60
CA THR A 343 4.65 -13.32 5.34
C THR A 343 5.77 -14.04 4.62
N GLN A 344 6.57 -13.35 3.81
CA GLN A 344 7.74 -13.95 3.21
C GLN A 344 8.86 -12.93 3.00
N SER A 345 10.11 -13.38 3.11
CA SER A 345 11.27 -12.61 2.68
C SER A 345 11.46 -12.70 1.15
N SER A 346 11.93 -11.61 0.55
CA SER A 346 12.17 -11.51 -0.89
C SER A 346 13.36 -12.38 -1.33
N VAL A 347 13.28 -12.91 -2.56
CA VAL A 347 14.35 -13.66 -3.22
C VAL A 347 15.29 -12.69 -3.95
N ALA A 348 16.58 -12.76 -3.60
CA ALA A 348 17.80 -12.53 -4.41
C ALA A 348 17.99 -11.28 -5.32
N SER A 349 17.12 -10.27 -5.36
CA SER A 349 17.33 -9.08 -6.23
C SER A 349 17.37 -7.73 -5.54
N PHE A 350 17.32 -7.68 -4.20
CA PHE A 350 17.36 -6.43 -3.43
C PHE A 350 18.43 -6.50 -2.33
N PRO A 351 19.12 -5.39 -2.03
CA PRO A 351 20.20 -5.36 -1.06
C PRO A 351 19.75 -5.61 0.40
N GLU A 352 18.44 -5.60 0.69
CA GLU A 352 17.91 -5.75 2.04
C GLU A 352 16.74 -6.74 2.10
N SER A 353 16.78 -7.71 3.02
CA SER A 353 15.72 -8.70 3.22
C SER A 353 14.52 -8.12 3.97
N THR A 354 13.31 -8.37 3.46
CA THR A 354 12.06 -8.10 4.19
C THR A 354 12.02 -8.91 5.50
N PRO A 355 11.72 -8.29 6.67
CA PRO A 355 11.54 -9.00 7.92
C PRO A 355 10.41 -10.04 7.85
N VAL A 356 10.69 -11.27 8.28
CA VAL A 356 9.70 -12.35 8.33
C VAL A 356 8.94 -12.24 9.66
N VAL A 357 7.85 -11.48 9.65
CA VAL A 357 7.00 -11.24 10.83
C VAL A 357 5.54 -11.54 10.55
N VAL A 358 4.85 -12.22 11.47
CA VAL A 358 3.40 -12.47 11.45
C VAL A 358 2.78 -12.21 12.82
N GLY A 359 1.52 -11.78 12.83
CA GLY A 359 0.70 -11.69 14.03
C GLY A 359 0.17 -10.29 14.27
N TYR A 360 -0.33 -10.06 15.48
CA TYR A 360 -1.17 -8.90 15.78
C TYR A 360 -0.58 -8.00 16.87
N PHE A 361 -0.06 -6.82 16.54
CA PHE A 361 0.76 -6.06 17.51
C PHE A 361 0.00 -5.33 18.63
N GLU A 362 -1.33 -5.34 18.64
CA GLU A 362 -2.09 -4.76 19.76
C GLU A 362 -2.41 -5.83 20.81
N ASN A 363 -2.30 -5.43 22.08
CA ASN A 363 -2.56 -6.31 23.21
C ASN A 363 -4.07 -6.54 23.42
N THR A 364 -4.68 -7.37 22.57
CA THR A 364 -6.09 -7.77 22.71
C THR A 364 -6.18 -9.22 23.15
N ALA A 365 -7.32 -9.66 23.70
CA ALA A 365 -7.59 -11.07 24.03
C ALA A 365 -7.95 -11.96 22.82
N ARG A 366 -8.18 -11.35 21.65
CA ARG A 366 -8.98 -11.93 20.56
C ARG A 366 -8.17 -12.54 19.42
N PHE A 367 -7.02 -11.97 19.08
CA PHE A 367 -6.21 -12.40 17.94
C PHE A 367 -4.99 -13.16 18.44
N ARG A 368 -4.90 -14.45 18.12
CA ARG A 368 -3.89 -15.38 18.64
C ARG A 368 -3.40 -16.29 17.53
N ILE A 369 -2.12 -16.65 17.57
CA ILE A 369 -1.58 -17.65 16.65
C ILE A 369 -1.94 -19.05 17.18
N GLU A 370 -2.66 -19.84 16.39
CA GLU A 370 -3.03 -21.23 16.70
C GLU A 370 -2.05 -22.25 16.11
N GLY A 371 -1.40 -21.88 15.03
CA GLY A 371 -0.38 -22.69 14.39
C GLY A 371 0.34 -21.90 13.31
N PHE A 372 1.47 -22.43 12.88
CA PHE A 372 2.30 -21.81 11.86
C PHE A 372 3.05 -22.85 11.03
N GLU A 373 3.58 -22.41 9.90
CA GLU A 373 4.40 -23.17 8.97
C GLU A 373 5.52 -22.29 8.48
N LEU A 374 6.75 -22.82 8.47
CA LEU A 374 7.90 -22.18 7.86
C LEU A 374 8.27 -22.93 6.60
N HIS A 375 8.45 -22.20 5.49
CA HIS A 375 8.96 -22.74 4.25
C HIS A 375 10.18 -21.93 3.80
N ILE A 376 11.36 -22.55 3.90
CA ILE A 376 12.65 -21.93 3.58
C ILE A 376 13.19 -22.51 2.29
N ASN A 377 13.72 -21.64 1.43
CA ASN A 377 14.46 -21.97 0.23
C ASN A 377 15.91 -21.48 0.34
N PRO A 378 16.91 -22.24 -0.15
CA PRO A 378 16.78 -23.58 -0.74
C PRO A 378 16.37 -24.66 0.28
N GLU A 379 15.60 -25.67 -0.16
CA GLU A 379 15.04 -26.72 0.71
C GLU A 379 16.10 -27.56 1.45
N ASN A 380 17.36 -27.50 1.02
CA ASN A 380 18.46 -28.19 1.69
C ASN A 380 18.86 -27.54 3.03
N LEU A 381 18.41 -26.31 3.34
CA LEU A 381 18.53 -25.79 4.70
C LEU A 381 17.56 -26.55 5.61
N ARG A 382 18.13 -27.46 6.39
CA ARG A 382 17.40 -28.35 7.29
C ARG A 382 16.88 -27.58 8.50
N ILE A 383 15.75 -26.91 8.37
CA ILE A 383 15.04 -26.31 9.50
C ILE A 383 14.08 -27.34 10.11
N ARG A 384 13.95 -27.31 11.43
CA ARG A 384 12.83 -27.95 12.13
C ARG A 384 12.28 -27.04 13.21
N TYR A 385 11.00 -27.19 13.52
CA TYR A 385 10.32 -26.37 14.51
C TYR A 385 9.27 -27.18 15.27
N LYS A 386 8.92 -26.69 16.46
CA LYS A 386 7.87 -27.25 17.31
C LYS A 386 7.13 -26.13 18.04
N ALA A 387 5.95 -26.43 18.54
CA ALA A 387 5.12 -25.49 19.27
C ALA A 387 4.65 -26.06 20.62
N VAL A 388 4.27 -25.16 21.52
CA VAL A 388 3.60 -25.47 22.79
C VAL A 388 2.17 -24.99 22.67
N LEU A 389 1.22 -25.90 22.77
CA LEU A 389 -0.22 -25.61 22.75
C LEU A 389 -0.65 -25.05 24.12
N LEU A 390 -1.77 -24.31 24.16
CA LEU A 390 -2.31 -23.74 25.40
C LEU A 390 -2.55 -24.77 26.51
N ASN A 391 -2.88 -26.01 26.16
CA ASN A 391 -3.04 -27.11 27.13
C ASN A 391 -1.71 -27.68 27.66
N GLY A 392 -0.57 -27.09 27.30
CA GLY A 392 0.76 -27.50 27.72
C GLY A 392 1.38 -28.61 26.87
N ARG A 393 0.65 -29.18 25.90
CA ARG A 393 1.22 -30.19 25.00
C ARG A 393 2.28 -29.57 24.10
N ILE A 394 3.45 -30.19 24.06
CA ILE A 394 4.52 -29.84 23.13
C ILE A 394 4.36 -30.73 21.89
N SER A 395 4.37 -30.16 20.69
CA SER A 395 4.37 -30.93 19.46
C SER A 395 5.71 -31.66 19.26
N ASP A 396 5.69 -32.70 18.43
CA ASP A 396 6.93 -33.20 17.85
C ASP A 396 7.61 -32.10 17.01
N TRP A 397 8.91 -32.28 16.77
CA TRP A 397 9.61 -31.47 15.79
C TRP A 397 9.12 -31.81 14.40
N VAL A 398 8.68 -30.80 13.67
CA VAL A 398 8.29 -30.93 12.27
C VAL A 398 9.32 -30.27 11.35
N ALA A 399 9.40 -30.76 10.11
CA ALA A 399 10.35 -30.27 9.13
C ALA A 399 9.85 -28.99 8.41
N ASN A 400 10.75 -28.38 7.63
CA ASN A 400 10.41 -27.36 6.63
C ASN A 400 9.13 -27.69 5.85
N GLY A 401 8.22 -26.73 5.73
CA GLY A 401 6.96 -26.85 4.99
C GLY A 401 5.84 -27.64 5.69
N VAL A 402 6.05 -28.11 6.93
CA VAL A 402 5.03 -28.89 7.66
C VAL A 402 4.31 -28.00 8.68
N TYR A 403 2.98 -27.93 8.60
CA TYR A 403 2.20 -27.12 9.53
C TYR A 403 2.32 -27.61 11.00
N CYS A 404 2.51 -26.68 11.94
CA CYS A 404 2.71 -26.93 13.36
C CYS A 404 1.69 -26.15 14.21
N GLY A 405 0.81 -26.87 14.93
CA GLY A 405 -0.26 -26.29 15.74
C GLY A 405 -1.65 -26.70 15.24
N THR A 406 -2.66 -25.86 15.46
CA THR A 406 -4.06 -26.10 15.03
C THR A 406 -4.56 -25.01 14.08
N ARG A 407 -5.72 -25.23 13.45
CA ARG A 407 -6.46 -24.24 12.65
C ARG A 407 -7.92 -24.26 13.06
N GLY A 408 -8.45 -23.13 13.54
CA GLY A 408 -9.87 -22.96 13.87
C GLY A 408 -10.36 -23.74 15.11
N GLU A 409 -9.45 -24.30 15.90
CA GLU A 409 -9.79 -25.13 17.07
C GLU A 409 -9.84 -24.31 18.37
N GLY A 410 -9.57 -22.99 18.30
CA GLY A 410 -9.51 -22.12 19.48
C GLY A 410 -8.39 -22.51 20.45
N MET A 411 -7.36 -23.22 19.97
CA MET A 411 -6.22 -23.70 20.74
C MET A 411 -4.96 -22.89 20.37
N PRO A 412 -4.76 -21.71 20.96
CA PRO A 412 -3.61 -20.88 20.65
C PRO A 412 -2.31 -21.52 21.11
N LEU A 413 -1.22 -21.16 20.45
CA LEU A 413 0.12 -21.48 20.92
C LEU A 413 0.48 -20.59 22.13
N VAL A 414 1.31 -21.11 23.02
CA VAL A 414 1.90 -20.36 24.15
C VAL A 414 3.43 -20.32 24.08
N GLY A 415 4.01 -20.96 23.08
CA GLY A 415 5.44 -20.91 22.82
C GLY A 415 5.82 -21.72 21.59
N PHE A 416 7.05 -21.55 21.12
CA PHE A 416 7.60 -22.29 19.99
C PHE A 416 9.13 -22.31 20.04
N ALA A 417 9.73 -23.22 19.27
CA ALA A 417 11.17 -23.29 19.08
C ALA A 417 11.47 -23.61 17.62
N ILE A 418 12.52 -23.01 17.07
CA ILE A 418 12.96 -23.19 15.69
C ILE A 418 14.47 -23.44 15.71
N GLU A 419 14.95 -24.44 14.97
CA GLU A 419 16.39 -24.69 14.85
C GLU A 419 16.80 -25.07 13.43
N ILE A 420 18.06 -24.77 13.14
CA ILE A 420 18.77 -25.33 11.99
C ILE A 420 19.35 -26.68 12.46
N ALA A 421 18.87 -27.77 11.89
CA ALA A 421 19.38 -29.11 12.11
C ALA A 421 20.49 -29.41 11.09
N GLY A 422 21.61 -29.97 11.53
CA GLY A 422 22.70 -30.40 10.65
C GLY A 422 23.80 -29.35 10.39
N PRO A 423 24.81 -29.67 9.55
CA PRO A 423 25.99 -28.86 9.29
C PRO A 423 25.81 -27.35 9.11
N GLU A 424 24.71 -26.88 8.54
CA GLU A 424 24.45 -25.46 8.31
C GLU A 424 24.36 -24.67 9.63
N SER A 425 24.00 -25.35 10.72
CA SER A 425 24.02 -24.80 12.08
C SER A 425 25.41 -24.39 12.57
N LEU A 426 26.49 -24.83 11.92
CA LEU A 426 27.86 -24.40 12.23
C LEU A 426 28.14 -22.97 11.73
N GLU A 427 27.45 -22.54 10.68
CA GLU A 427 27.68 -21.26 10.01
C GLU A 427 26.57 -20.24 10.30
N LEU A 428 25.37 -20.72 10.63
CA LEU A 428 24.17 -19.90 10.78
C LEU A 428 23.52 -20.05 12.15
N ASP A 429 22.93 -18.95 12.61
CA ASP A 429 21.97 -18.89 13.70
C ASP A 429 20.57 -18.64 13.13
N CYS A 430 19.58 -19.42 13.58
CA CYS A 430 18.18 -19.03 13.48
C CYS A 430 17.82 -18.25 14.76
N VAL A 431 17.40 -17.00 14.59
CA VAL A 431 17.04 -16.08 15.67
C VAL A 431 15.56 -15.71 15.54
N TYR A 432 14.82 -15.76 16.63
CA TYR A 432 13.39 -15.48 16.63
C TYR A 432 12.94 -14.71 17.88
N ALA A 433 11.79 -14.08 17.74
CA ALA A 433 11.14 -13.30 18.77
C ALA A 433 9.63 -13.52 18.76
N ALA A 434 8.99 -13.19 19.87
CA ALA A 434 7.56 -13.31 20.04
C ALA A 434 6.99 -12.20 20.93
N GLN A 435 5.76 -11.80 20.65
CA GLN A 435 4.93 -11.05 21.58
C GLN A 435 3.82 -11.95 22.12
N PHE A 436 3.50 -11.78 23.40
CA PHE A 436 2.52 -12.57 24.12
C PHE A 436 1.35 -11.74 24.65
N SER A 437 0.26 -12.42 25.05
CA SER A 437 -0.99 -11.80 25.49
C SER A 437 -0.91 -10.93 26.75
N SER A 438 0.18 -10.99 27.50
CA SER A 438 0.47 -10.07 28.58
C SER A 438 1.01 -8.72 28.08
N GLY A 439 1.42 -8.64 26.82
CA GLY A 439 2.22 -7.55 26.26
C GLY A 439 3.74 -7.79 26.33
N GLU A 440 4.17 -8.87 26.98
CA GLU A 440 5.59 -9.27 27.04
C GLU A 440 6.15 -9.55 25.63
N ILE A 441 7.33 -9.02 25.35
CA ILE A 441 8.09 -9.28 24.12
C ILE A 441 9.37 -10.01 24.50
N VAL A 442 9.54 -11.22 23.95
CA VAL A 442 10.74 -12.04 24.11
C VAL A 442 11.53 -11.95 22.81
N THR A 443 12.79 -11.53 22.88
CA THR A 443 13.64 -11.28 21.71
C THR A 443 14.94 -12.10 21.77
N GLU A 444 15.64 -12.19 20.64
CA GLU A 444 16.97 -12.79 20.54
C GLU A 444 17.05 -14.27 20.98
N VAL A 445 15.95 -15.02 20.89
CA VAL A 445 15.91 -16.48 21.15
C VAL A 445 16.52 -17.22 19.96
N LYS A 446 17.34 -18.25 20.19
CA LYS A 446 18.12 -18.86 19.12
C LYS A 446 18.08 -20.38 19.10
N ASN A 447 18.16 -20.95 17.91
CA ASN A 447 18.56 -22.35 17.67
C ASN A 447 17.95 -23.39 18.62
N GLY A 448 16.62 -23.47 18.67
CA GLY A 448 15.89 -24.50 19.39
C GLY A 448 15.59 -24.15 20.85
N GLU A 449 16.07 -23.01 21.35
CA GLU A 449 15.63 -22.44 22.63
C GLU A 449 14.12 -22.17 22.62
N MET A 450 13.45 -22.44 23.73
CA MET A 450 12.01 -22.22 23.81
C MET A 450 11.69 -20.73 23.91
N CYS A 451 11.02 -20.17 22.89
CA CYS A 451 10.47 -18.82 22.95
C CYS A 451 9.08 -18.86 23.59
N ARG A 452 8.98 -18.34 24.82
CA ARG A 452 7.79 -18.42 25.67
C ARG A 452 7.79 -17.26 26.66
N SER A 453 6.60 -16.79 27.06
CA SER A 453 6.48 -15.77 28.11
C SER A 453 7.04 -16.26 29.45
N THR A 454 7.35 -15.33 30.34
CA THR A 454 7.84 -15.64 31.70
C THR A 454 6.83 -16.51 32.48
N SER A 455 5.52 -16.26 32.35
CA SER A 455 4.48 -17.07 33.00
C SER A 455 4.27 -18.44 32.35
N GLY A 456 4.73 -18.62 31.11
CA GLY A 456 4.51 -19.81 30.31
C GLY A 456 3.10 -19.95 29.71
N ILE A 457 2.08 -19.30 30.25
CA ILE A 457 0.69 -19.54 29.84
C ILE A 457 0.15 -18.47 28.89
N GLU A 458 0.93 -17.43 28.62
CA GLU A 458 0.48 -16.38 27.73
C GLU A 458 0.42 -16.86 26.29
N LYS A 459 -0.66 -16.46 25.63
CA LYS A 459 -0.95 -16.87 24.26
C LYS A 459 -0.09 -16.05 23.30
N LEU A 460 0.40 -16.71 22.27
CA LEU A 460 1.24 -16.15 21.23
C LEU A 460 0.42 -15.19 20.35
N ILE A 461 0.96 -13.98 20.18
CA ILE A 461 0.30 -12.88 19.47
C ILE A 461 0.99 -12.58 18.15
N SER A 462 2.32 -12.52 18.17
CA SER A 462 3.15 -12.30 16.99
C SER A 462 4.47 -13.03 17.11
N MET A 463 5.09 -13.30 15.97
CA MET A 463 6.39 -13.95 15.86
C MET A 463 7.21 -13.33 14.72
N GLN A 464 8.53 -13.27 14.94
CA GLN A 464 9.51 -12.87 13.94
C GLN A 464 10.60 -13.94 13.83
N VAL A 465 11.06 -14.22 12.62
CA VAL A 465 12.17 -15.15 12.34
C VAL A 465 13.24 -14.45 11.50
N SER A 466 14.50 -14.71 11.82
CA SER A 466 15.67 -14.17 11.14
C SER A 466 16.80 -15.20 11.13
N PHE A 467 17.71 -15.09 10.16
CA PHE A 467 18.86 -15.96 10.02
C PHE A 467 20.13 -15.12 10.00
N ARG A 468 21.14 -15.46 10.80
CA ARG A 468 22.36 -14.67 10.96
C ARG A 468 23.62 -15.51 10.76
N LYS A 469 24.68 -14.95 10.16
CA LYS A 469 26.01 -15.58 10.14
C LYS A 469 26.61 -15.63 11.54
N LYS A 470 27.19 -16.77 11.92
CA LYS A 470 28.00 -16.90 13.14
C LYS A 470 29.32 -16.13 12.99
N LYS A 471 29.79 -15.53 14.07
CA LYS A 471 31.18 -15.03 14.13
C LYS A 471 32.08 -16.24 14.37
N PHE A 472 32.97 -16.55 13.42
CA PHE A 472 34.11 -17.40 13.74
C PHE A 472 34.94 -16.66 14.81
N LYS A 473 35.15 -17.29 15.97
CA LYS A 473 36.23 -16.84 16.86
C LYS A 473 37.52 -17.15 16.12
N ASN A 474 38.18 -16.12 15.59
CA ASN A 474 39.59 -16.25 15.24
C ASN A 474 40.30 -16.62 16.54
N SER A 475 40.85 -17.84 16.57
CA SER A 475 41.80 -18.31 17.58
C SER A 475 43.02 -17.40 17.63
#